data_AF-A0A3N5TS04-F1
#
_entry.id   AF-A0A3N5TS04-F1
#
_cell.length_a   1.000
_cell.length_b   1.000
_cell.length_c   1.000
_cell.angle_alpha   90.00
_cell.angle_beta   90.00
_cell.angle_gamma   90.00
#
_symmetry.space_group_name_H-M   'P 1'
#
loop_
_entity.id
_entity.type
_entity.pdbx_description
1 polymer ?
#
loop_
_entity_poly.entity_id
_entity_poly.type
_entity_poly.pdbx_seq_one_letter_code
_entity_poly.pdbx_strand_id
1 'polypeptide(L)'
;MKNIRLLFFVLLAVFSPALLDADELPVLSVIVSADGSFGADNATAVLSIITAHVTETGLYRVVSAAQREAAIRELAFSLSDLADAERQLRVGKLLAASLILSAQCSKAGDYQVVQLSLVDVQTGSVVKSALGKYRNLGTLLESARSLVAECLGIAAAKDESGIRFVTVKNSTELLRELKSNTVITLAPGIYNLTGKNDIVHGNLAWEDMYDGFSPVVKSISNLTLKSNGDASVVIDPAYGWVMEFRTGQNIRLERIVFSHTKPGNCAGGVLRFQLCENVDISDCRLDGSGTYGLGLDRTYNLTMNHSVIQNCTYGIMQSDGSRDLLFVDSVFSRNREFTMIEFFNTSNVTFINCVISGNIGQGLVSADTSSFSIVFQRTRFEGNRVGTLFNDRQRIKLEECVVK
;
A
#
# COMPACT_ATOMS: atom_id res chain seq x y z
N MET A 1 -13.66 36.15 53.42
CA MET A 1 -13.14 36.47 52.08
C MET A 1 -11.72 35.91 51.96
N LYS A 2 -11.46 35.09 50.93
CA LYS A 2 -10.18 34.94 50.18
C LYS A 2 -8.91 34.61 50.99
N ASN A 3 -8.12 33.55 50.78
CA ASN A 3 -7.88 32.73 49.60
C ASN A 3 -7.24 31.38 50.01
N ILE A 4 -7.69 30.33 49.34
CA ILE A 4 -7.11 28.98 49.28
C ILE A 4 -5.81 29.04 48.49
N ARG A 5 -4.70 28.52 49.04
CA ARG A 5 -3.51 28.13 48.27
C ARG A 5 -3.62 26.63 48.00
N LEU A 6 -4.04 26.28 46.78
CA LEU A 6 -4.05 24.90 46.29
C LEU A 6 -2.72 24.62 45.61
N LEU A 7 -2.01 23.64 46.16
CA LEU A 7 -0.79 23.02 45.66
C LEU A 7 -1.17 22.15 44.44
N PHE A 8 -0.54 22.34 43.27
CA PHE A 8 -0.64 21.39 42.16
C PHE A 8 0.73 20.72 41.94
N PHE A 9 0.88 19.52 42.49
CA PHE A 9 1.87 18.55 42.05
C PHE A 9 1.37 17.96 40.72
N VAL A 10 2.07 18.22 39.62
CA VAL A 10 1.84 17.52 38.35
C VAL A 10 2.57 16.18 38.43
N LEU A 11 1.79 15.12 38.65
CA LEU A 11 2.25 13.74 38.62
C LEU A 11 2.55 13.37 37.15
N LEU A 12 3.84 13.24 36.81
CA LEU A 12 4.27 12.58 35.58
C LEU A 12 3.87 11.10 35.68
N ALA A 13 2.78 10.72 35.02
CA ALA A 13 2.44 9.33 34.81
C ALA A 13 3.42 8.74 33.78
N VAL A 14 4.51 8.17 34.28
CA VAL A 14 5.32 7.21 33.54
C VAL A 14 4.43 6.00 33.29
N PHE A 15 4.07 5.77 32.04
CA PHE A 15 3.43 4.53 31.61
C PHE A 15 4.46 3.41 31.77
N SER A 16 4.51 2.78 32.95
CA SER A 16 5.13 1.48 33.10
C SER A 16 4.30 0.48 32.30
N PRO A 17 4.89 -0.37 31.44
CA PRO A 17 4.15 -1.48 30.87
C PRO A 17 3.75 -2.36 32.06
N ALA A 18 2.45 -2.44 32.32
CA ALA A 18 1.95 -3.41 33.27
C ALA A 18 2.42 -4.79 32.78
N LEU A 19 3.13 -5.51 33.65
CA LEU A 19 3.41 -6.93 33.48
C LEU A 19 2.05 -7.63 33.40
N LEU A 20 1.56 -7.90 32.20
CA LEU A 20 0.44 -8.82 31.99
C LEU A 20 0.94 -10.21 32.36
N ASP A 21 0.20 -10.90 33.22
CA ASP A 21 0.50 -12.27 33.63
C ASP A 21 0.52 -13.16 32.37
N ALA A 22 1.56 -13.98 32.19
CA ALA A 22 1.75 -14.79 30.97
C ALA A 22 0.61 -15.79 30.69
N ASP A 23 -0.27 -16.02 31.67
CA ASP A 23 -1.43 -16.90 31.58
C ASP A 23 -2.70 -16.24 31.00
N GLU A 24 -2.70 -14.92 30.74
CA GLU A 24 -3.85 -14.18 30.19
C GLU A 24 -3.70 -13.77 28.70
N LEU A 25 -2.56 -14.04 28.05
CA LEU A 25 -2.34 -13.67 26.64
C LEU A 25 -3.12 -14.58 25.67
N PRO A 26 -3.71 -14.02 24.59
CA PRO A 26 -4.38 -14.81 23.55
C PRO A 26 -3.39 -15.75 22.84
N VAL A 27 -3.86 -16.95 22.50
CA VAL A 27 -3.03 -17.98 21.85
C VAL A 27 -3.04 -17.75 20.34
N LEU A 28 -1.85 -17.74 19.74
CA LEU A 28 -1.65 -17.56 18.29
C LEU A 28 -0.82 -18.71 17.73
N SER A 29 -1.35 -19.39 16.70
CA SER A 29 -0.62 -20.41 15.94
C SER A 29 -0.10 -19.80 14.65
N VAL A 30 1.16 -20.04 14.31
CA VAL A 30 1.73 -19.67 13.01
C VAL A 30 1.77 -20.89 12.10
N ILE A 31 1.25 -20.76 10.89
CA ILE A 31 1.26 -21.81 9.87
C ILE A 31 1.82 -21.22 8.59
N VAL A 32 2.69 -21.96 7.90
CA VAL A 32 3.18 -21.60 6.58
C VAL A 32 2.78 -22.67 5.58
N SER A 33 2.19 -22.24 4.47
CA SER A 33 1.94 -23.06 3.28
C SER A 33 2.77 -22.48 2.14
N ALA A 34 3.35 -23.36 1.33
CA ALA A 34 4.20 -22.96 0.22
C ALA A 34 3.85 -23.75 -1.04
N ASP A 35 3.83 -23.10 -2.20
CA ASP A 35 3.77 -23.82 -3.46
C ASP A 35 5.07 -24.61 -3.70
N GLY A 36 5.00 -25.62 -4.57
CA GLY A 36 6.17 -26.47 -4.88
C GLY A 36 7.36 -25.70 -5.48
N SER A 37 7.14 -24.50 -6.01
CA SER A 37 8.17 -23.66 -6.62
C SER A 37 8.89 -22.73 -5.63
N PHE A 38 8.32 -22.53 -4.44
CA PHE A 38 8.91 -21.76 -3.34
C PHE A 38 9.96 -22.57 -2.57
N GLY A 39 9.76 -23.89 -2.45
CA GLY A 39 10.69 -24.81 -1.79
C GLY A 39 10.47 -24.95 -0.27
N ALA A 40 10.60 -26.18 0.24
CA ALA A 40 10.33 -26.52 1.64
C ALA A 40 11.32 -25.86 2.64
N ASP A 41 12.59 -25.76 2.26
CA ASP A 41 13.62 -25.13 3.12
C ASP A 41 13.35 -23.62 3.28
N ASN A 42 12.94 -22.95 2.20
CA ASN A 42 12.56 -21.54 2.22
C ASN A 42 11.32 -21.33 3.08
N ALA A 43 10.31 -22.20 2.96
CA ALA A 43 9.11 -22.15 3.79
C ALA A 43 9.42 -22.30 5.29
N THR A 44 10.40 -23.15 5.63
CA THR A 44 10.87 -23.35 7.00
C THR A 44 11.58 -22.12 7.55
N ALA A 45 12.41 -21.45 6.74
CA ALA A 45 13.05 -20.20 7.11
C ALA A 45 12.01 -19.09 7.35
N VAL A 46 11.00 -18.98 6.48
CA VAL A 46 9.90 -18.02 6.62
C VAL A 46 9.06 -18.29 7.87
N LEU A 47 8.75 -19.55 8.16
CA LEU A 47 8.06 -19.94 9.39
C LEU A 47 8.84 -19.49 10.63
N SER A 48 10.15 -19.74 10.63
CA SER A 48 11.02 -19.42 11.77
C SER A 48 11.07 -17.90 12.03
N ILE A 49 11.27 -17.08 10.99
CA ILE A 49 11.39 -15.63 11.16
C ILE A 49 10.06 -14.98 11.55
N ILE A 50 8.94 -15.42 10.96
CA ILE A 50 7.61 -14.92 11.33
C ILE A 50 7.31 -15.28 12.77
N THR A 51 7.57 -16.52 13.17
CA THR A 51 7.36 -16.99 14.56
C THR A 51 8.19 -16.16 15.54
N ALA A 52 9.45 -15.86 15.21
CA ALA A 52 10.31 -15.02 16.04
C ALA A 52 9.72 -13.60 16.19
N HIS A 53 9.37 -12.93 15.09
CA HIS A 53 8.83 -11.57 15.15
C HIS A 53 7.48 -11.48 15.87
N VAL A 54 6.59 -12.47 15.69
CA VAL A 54 5.34 -12.53 16.45
C VAL A 54 5.63 -12.67 17.94
N THR A 55 6.59 -13.53 18.31
CA THR A 55 6.99 -13.74 19.72
C THR A 55 7.58 -12.47 20.34
N GLU A 56 8.43 -11.75 19.59
CA GLU A 56 9.03 -10.47 20.00
C GLU A 56 7.98 -9.38 20.33
N THR A 57 6.78 -9.47 19.75
CA THR A 57 5.71 -8.49 20.07
C THR A 57 5.23 -8.58 21.52
N GLY A 58 5.37 -9.74 22.17
CA GLY A 58 4.85 -9.99 23.51
C GLY A 58 3.32 -9.93 23.66
N LEU A 59 2.57 -9.77 22.55
CA LEU A 59 1.11 -9.63 22.59
C LEU A 59 0.36 -10.96 22.53
N TYR A 60 1.06 -12.03 22.11
CA TYR A 60 0.47 -13.34 21.91
C TYR A 60 1.33 -14.43 22.53
N ARG A 61 0.69 -15.46 23.08
CA ARG A 61 1.37 -16.72 23.37
C ARG A 61 1.45 -17.54 22.09
N VAL A 62 2.63 -17.56 21.47
CA VAL A 62 2.86 -18.29 20.22
C VAL A 62 3.02 -19.78 20.49
N VAL A 63 2.23 -20.61 19.82
CA VAL A 63 2.31 -22.07 19.92
C VAL A 63 2.57 -22.65 18.54
N SER A 64 3.66 -23.43 18.41
CA SER A 64 3.96 -24.12 17.16
C SER A 64 2.98 -25.26 16.89
N ALA A 65 2.82 -25.67 15.62
CA ALA A 65 1.99 -26.81 15.25
C ALA A 65 2.40 -28.11 15.98
N ALA A 66 3.71 -28.32 16.19
CA ALA A 66 4.24 -29.48 16.93
C ALA A 66 3.89 -29.43 18.43
N GLN A 67 3.98 -28.25 19.07
CA GLN A 67 3.55 -28.07 20.46
C GLN A 67 2.04 -28.18 20.62
N ARG A 68 1.26 -27.72 19.63
CA ARG A 68 -0.20 -27.90 19.59
C ARG A 68 -0.58 -29.38 19.49
N GLU A 69 0.06 -30.13 18.60
CA GLU A 69 -0.18 -31.58 18.50
C GLU A 69 0.33 -32.36 19.70
N ALA A 70 1.46 -31.96 20.30
CA ALA A 70 1.96 -32.55 21.54
C ALA A 70 0.98 -32.28 22.69
N ALA A 71 0.49 -31.04 22.83
CA ALA A 71 -0.54 -30.69 23.79
C ALA A 71 -1.84 -31.46 23.54
N ILE A 72 -2.30 -31.59 22.29
CA ILE A 72 -3.50 -32.37 21.94
C ILE A 72 -3.31 -33.86 22.21
N ARG A 73 -2.13 -34.43 21.91
CA ARG A 73 -1.79 -35.84 22.20
C ARG A 73 -1.68 -36.09 23.71
N GLU A 74 -1.05 -35.20 24.46
CA GLU A 74 -0.92 -35.24 25.91
C GLU A 74 -2.28 -35.05 26.59
N LEU A 75 -3.17 -34.22 26.02
CA LEU A 75 -4.57 -34.06 26.43
C LEU A 75 -5.39 -35.31 26.15
N ALA A 76 -5.26 -35.93 24.98
CA ALA A 76 -5.93 -37.20 24.66
C ALA A 76 -5.47 -38.33 25.59
N PHE A 77 -4.20 -38.28 26.04
CA PHE A 77 -3.63 -39.18 27.04
C PHE A 77 -4.03 -38.83 28.49
N SER A 78 -4.34 -37.56 28.79
CA SER A 78 -4.79 -37.11 30.12
C SER A 78 -6.32 -37.20 30.30
N LEU A 79 -7.09 -37.15 29.22
CA LEU A 79 -8.55 -37.32 29.20
C LEU A 79 -9.00 -38.77 29.44
N SER A 80 -8.08 -39.73 29.43
CA SER A 80 -8.35 -41.10 29.89
C SER A 80 -8.30 -41.24 31.42
N ASP A 81 -7.84 -40.23 32.17
CA ASP A 81 -7.67 -40.26 33.63
C ASP A 81 -8.34 -39.04 34.32
N LEU A 82 -9.62 -38.84 34.02
CA LEU A 82 -10.43 -37.66 34.38
C LEU A 82 -10.81 -37.59 35.87
N ALA A 83 -10.36 -36.56 36.60
CA ALA A 83 -11.02 -36.11 37.84
C ALA A 83 -10.76 -34.64 38.26
N ASP A 84 -10.41 -33.71 37.36
CA ASP A 84 -10.17 -32.32 37.78
C ASP A 84 -10.81 -31.27 36.85
N ALA A 85 -11.88 -30.65 37.36
CA ALA A 85 -12.65 -29.61 36.67
C ALA A 85 -11.86 -28.30 36.46
N GLU A 86 -10.84 -28.04 37.29
CA GLU A 86 -10.01 -26.84 37.17
C GLU A 86 -9.05 -26.95 35.96
N ARG A 87 -8.53 -28.16 35.72
CA ARG A 87 -7.72 -28.48 34.52
C ARG A 87 -8.55 -28.41 33.25
N GLN A 88 -9.79 -28.89 33.27
CA GLN A 88 -10.71 -28.76 32.13
C GLN A 88 -11.03 -27.30 31.80
N LEU A 89 -11.15 -26.43 32.81
CA LEU A 89 -11.40 -25.00 32.60
C LEU A 89 -10.18 -24.28 32.01
N ARG A 90 -8.96 -24.62 32.45
CA ARG A 90 -7.71 -24.09 31.89
C ARG A 90 -7.52 -24.52 30.43
N VAL A 91 -7.85 -25.76 30.12
CA VAL A 91 -7.84 -26.33 28.75
C VAL A 91 -8.93 -25.71 27.87
N GLY A 92 -10.13 -25.50 28.43
CA GLY A 92 -11.21 -24.76 27.77
C GLY A 92 -10.78 -23.33 27.43
N LYS A 93 -10.10 -22.63 28.33
CA LYS A 93 -9.54 -21.28 28.09
C LYS A 93 -8.44 -21.26 27.02
N LEU A 94 -7.56 -22.27 27.02
CA LEU A 94 -6.52 -22.46 26.00
C LEU A 94 -7.09 -22.65 24.57
N LEU A 95 -8.26 -23.28 24.45
CA LEU A 95 -8.95 -23.52 23.18
C LEU A 95 -9.97 -22.43 22.82
N ALA A 96 -10.47 -21.68 23.81
CA ALA A 96 -11.55 -20.71 23.66
C ALA A 96 -11.15 -19.39 22.97
N ALA A 97 -9.87 -19.09 22.79
CA ALA A 97 -9.42 -17.99 21.95
C ALA A 97 -8.14 -18.39 21.20
N SER A 98 -8.32 -18.97 20.01
CA SER A 98 -7.22 -19.31 19.12
C SER A 98 -7.31 -18.46 17.85
N LEU A 99 -6.27 -17.65 17.62
CA LEU A 99 -6.03 -17.00 16.34
C LEU A 99 -5.04 -17.86 15.55
N ILE A 100 -5.16 -17.87 14.23
CA ILE A 100 -4.18 -18.49 13.32
C ILE A 100 -3.58 -17.40 12.45
N LEU A 101 -2.26 -17.24 12.49
CA LEU A 101 -1.52 -16.49 11.48
C LEU A 101 -1.07 -17.46 10.38
N SER A 102 -1.76 -17.43 9.25
CA SER A 102 -1.42 -18.22 8.07
C SER A 102 -0.56 -17.41 7.13
N ALA A 103 0.62 -17.93 6.77
CA ALA A 103 1.44 -17.41 5.69
C ALA A 103 1.28 -18.31 4.45
N GLN A 104 0.99 -17.70 3.31
CA GLN A 104 0.99 -18.36 2.03
C GLN A 104 2.15 -17.83 1.19
N CYS A 105 3.10 -18.71 0.90
CA CYS A 105 4.31 -18.41 0.15
C CYS A 105 4.19 -18.96 -1.27
N SER A 106 4.40 -18.11 -2.26
CA SER A 106 4.35 -18.51 -3.67
C SER A 106 5.42 -17.84 -4.50
N LYS A 107 5.63 -18.35 -5.71
CA LYS A 107 6.49 -17.70 -6.70
C LYS A 107 5.65 -17.13 -7.84
N ALA A 108 5.83 -15.84 -8.12
CA ALA A 108 5.18 -15.13 -9.21
C ALA A 108 6.25 -14.49 -10.11
N GLY A 109 6.58 -15.15 -11.22
CA GLY A 109 7.72 -14.77 -12.07
C GLY A 109 9.04 -14.87 -11.31
N ASP A 110 9.79 -13.76 -11.26
CA ASP A 110 11.06 -13.65 -10.52
C ASP A 110 10.88 -13.28 -9.04
N TYR A 111 9.64 -13.19 -8.55
CA TYR A 111 9.34 -12.74 -7.21
C TYR A 111 8.83 -13.85 -6.31
N GLN A 112 9.21 -13.76 -5.05
CA GLN A 112 8.65 -14.48 -3.92
C GLN A 112 7.54 -13.63 -3.30
N VAL A 113 6.33 -14.17 -3.25
CA VAL A 113 5.16 -13.51 -2.69
C VAL A 113 4.79 -14.19 -1.39
N VAL A 114 4.55 -13.40 -0.34
CA VAL A 114 4.11 -13.89 0.97
C VAL A 114 2.87 -13.13 1.39
N GLN A 115 1.75 -13.85 1.51
CA GLN A 115 0.53 -13.32 2.08
C GLN A 115 0.39 -13.80 3.52
N LEU A 116 0.29 -12.89 4.48
CA LEU A 116 -0.09 -13.19 5.86
C LEU A 116 -1.59 -12.95 6.03
N SER A 117 -2.26 -13.86 6.72
CA SER A 117 -3.67 -13.75 7.09
C SER A 117 -3.86 -14.16 8.54
N LEU A 118 -4.36 -13.24 9.36
CA LEU A 118 -4.80 -13.50 10.72
C LEU A 118 -6.25 -13.98 10.68
N VAL A 119 -6.50 -15.20 11.15
CA VAL A 119 -7.79 -15.88 11.07
C VAL A 119 -8.31 -16.15 12.48
N ASP A 120 -9.58 -15.83 12.70
CA ASP A 120 -10.29 -16.18 13.92
C ASP A 120 -10.83 -17.62 13.80
N VAL A 121 -10.43 -18.50 14.73
CA VAL A 121 -10.77 -19.93 14.65
C VAL A 121 -12.23 -20.21 14.97
N GLN A 122 -12.91 -19.35 15.76
CA GLN A 122 -14.31 -19.53 16.11
C GLN A 122 -15.23 -19.24 14.91
N THR A 123 -14.89 -18.20 14.15
CA THR A 123 -15.70 -17.72 13.01
C THR A 123 -15.17 -18.20 11.66
N GLY A 124 -13.94 -18.71 11.60
CA GLY A 124 -13.23 -19.08 10.36
C GLY A 124 -12.91 -17.89 9.45
N SER A 125 -13.12 -16.66 9.93
CA SER A 125 -13.02 -15.45 9.11
C SER A 125 -11.61 -14.84 9.21
N VAL A 126 -11.13 -14.30 8.10
CA VAL A 126 -9.90 -13.51 8.07
C VAL A 126 -10.17 -12.17 8.77
N VAL A 127 -9.48 -11.94 9.87
CA VAL A 127 -9.54 -10.71 10.67
C VAL A 127 -8.71 -9.61 10.01
N LYS A 128 -7.49 -9.93 9.55
CA LYS A 128 -6.56 -9.03 8.87
C LYS A 128 -5.65 -9.80 7.94
N SER A 129 -5.07 -9.11 6.97
CA SER A 129 -4.05 -9.68 6.08
C SER A 129 -3.02 -8.62 5.67
N ALA A 130 -1.81 -9.07 5.34
CA ALA A 130 -0.75 -8.26 4.75
C ALA A 130 -0.07 -9.03 3.61
N LEU A 131 0.47 -8.33 2.61
CA LEU A 131 1.08 -8.95 1.43
C LEU A 131 2.47 -8.35 1.16
N GLY A 132 3.46 -9.21 1.04
CA GLY A 132 4.84 -8.85 0.71
C GLY A 132 5.28 -9.47 -0.61
N LYS A 133 6.05 -8.72 -1.41
CA LYS A 133 6.65 -9.16 -2.67
C LYS A 133 8.15 -8.89 -2.65
N TYR A 134 8.94 -9.92 -2.92
CA TYR A 134 10.38 -9.92 -2.70
C TYR A 134 11.12 -10.53 -3.88
N ARG A 135 12.29 -9.98 -4.24
CA ARG A 135 13.09 -10.50 -5.37
C ARG A 135 13.76 -11.83 -5.04
N ASN A 136 14.00 -12.09 -3.76
CA ASN A 136 14.61 -13.31 -3.25
C ASN A 136 14.31 -13.48 -1.76
N LEU A 137 14.70 -14.64 -1.22
CA LEU A 137 14.47 -14.97 0.19
C LEU A 137 15.15 -13.98 1.15
N GLY A 138 16.35 -13.48 0.83
CA GLY A 138 17.04 -12.52 1.69
C GLY A 138 16.21 -11.26 1.92
N THR A 139 15.73 -10.63 0.84
CA THR A 139 14.89 -9.43 0.91
C THR A 139 13.55 -9.66 1.64
N LEU A 140 13.01 -10.89 1.55
CA LEU A 140 11.82 -11.31 2.30
C LEU A 140 12.12 -11.37 3.80
N LEU A 141 13.19 -12.07 4.19
CA LEU A 141 13.55 -12.25 5.59
C LEU A 141 13.85 -10.91 6.28
N GLU A 142 14.54 -9.98 5.59
CA GLU A 142 14.80 -8.62 6.09
C GLU A 142 13.51 -7.82 6.33
N SER A 143 12.48 -8.03 5.50
CA SER A 143 11.22 -7.28 5.55
C SER A 143 10.11 -7.97 6.36
N ALA A 144 10.34 -9.20 6.83
CA ALA A 144 9.33 -10.03 7.50
C ALA A 144 8.75 -9.36 8.74
N ARG A 145 9.58 -8.61 9.50
CA ARG A 145 9.15 -7.84 10.67
C ARG A 145 8.05 -6.83 10.33
N SER A 146 8.23 -6.07 9.25
CA SER A 146 7.26 -5.07 8.81
C SER A 146 5.95 -5.73 8.38
N LEU A 147 6.05 -6.83 7.63
CA LEU A 147 4.90 -7.57 7.14
C LEU A 147 4.05 -8.17 8.29
N VAL A 148 4.72 -8.70 9.32
CA VAL A 148 4.06 -9.20 10.53
C VAL A 148 3.40 -8.07 11.32
N ALA A 149 4.09 -6.94 11.50
CA ALA A 149 3.54 -5.79 12.22
C ALA A 149 2.29 -5.23 11.53
N GLU A 150 2.31 -5.14 10.21
CA GLU A 150 1.17 -4.74 9.38
C GLU A 150 -0.02 -5.70 9.57
N CYS A 151 0.20 -7.01 9.42
CA CYS A 151 -0.85 -8.02 9.54
C CYS A 151 -1.50 -8.02 10.94
N LEU A 152 -0.69 -7.91 12.00
CA LEU A 152 -1.18 -7.87 13.37
C LEU A 152 -1.78 -6.49 13.73
N GLY A 153 -1.60 -5.47 12.89
CA GLY A 153 -2.02 -4.10 13.15
C GLY A 153 -1.35 -3.50 14.38
N ILE A 154 -0.12 -3.93 14.66
CA ILE A 154 0.71 -3.39 15.72
C ILE A 154 1.50 -2.25 15.07
N ALA A 155 1.39 -1.05 15.62
CA ALA A 155 2.34 0.01 15.28
C ALA A 155 3.73 -0.53 15.65
N ALA A 156 4.56 -0.82 14.64
CA ALA A 156 5.87 -1.43 14.83
C ALA A 156 6.59 -0.77 16.01
N ALA A 157 7.02 -1.59 16.97
CA ALA A 157 7.78 -1.13 18.13
C ALA A 157 8.91 -0.20 17.64
N LYS A 158 8.95 1.02 18.20
CA LYS A 158 9.82 2.15 17.84
C LYS A 158 11.07 1.68 17.11
N ASP A 159 11.09 1.90 15.82
CA ASP A 159 12.21 1.58 14.98
C ASP A 159 13.29 2.66 15.17
N GLU A 160 14.54 2.24 15.43
CA GLU A 160 15.72 3.11 15.48
C GLU A 160 16.10 3.64 14.07
N SER A 161 15.24 3.46 13.05
CA SER A 161 15.47 3.79 11.63
C SER A 161 15.46 5.27 11.28
N GLY A 162 15.23 6.17 12.23
CA GLY A 162 15.17 7.61 11.96
C GLY A 162 13.95 8.05 11.13
N ILE A 163 12.94 7.18 10.97
CA ILE A 163 11.67 7.53 10.32
C ILE A 163 10.81 8.39 11.26
N ARG A 164 10.40 9.57 10.78
CA ARG A 164 9.55 10.51 11.48
C ARG A 164 8.08 10.22 11.19
N PHE A 165 7.24 10.23 12.22
CA PHE A 165 5.79 10.12 12.07
C PHE A 165 5.15 11.45 12.44
N VAL A 166 4.41 12.04 11.50
CA VAL A 166 3.76 13.34 11.69
C VAL A 166 2.30 13.28 11.24
N THR A 167 1.44 13.99 11.96
CA THR A 167 0.06 14.22 11.53
C THR A 167 -0.09 15.68 11.16
N VAL A 168 -0.63 15.94 9.98
CA VAL A 168 -0.82 17.30 9.45
C VAL A 168 -2.30 17.58 9.28
N LYS A 169 -2.72 18.82 9.53
CA LYS A 169 -4.15 19.23 9.53
C LYS A 169 -4.48 20.24 8.45
N ASN A 170 -3.48 20.75 7.74
CA ASN A 170 -3.65 21.74 6.68
C ASN A 170 -2.50 21.66 5.66
N SER A 171 -2.69 22.31 4.51
CA SER A 171 -1.71 22.32 3.41
C SER A 171 -0.34 22.85 3.79
N THR A 172 -0.27 23.85 4.67
CA THR A 172 1.00 24.46 5.06
C THR A 172 1.85 23.48 5.89
N GLU A 173 1.21 22.74 6.80
CA GLU A 173 1.85 21.65 7.53
C GLU A 173 2.27 20.51 6.60
N LEU A 174 1.39 20.10 5.68
CA LEU A 174 1.70 19.08 4.67
C LEU A 174 2.97 19.45 3.90
N LEU A 175 2.99 20.65 3.28
CA LEU A 175 4.11 21.09 2.44
C LEU A 175 5.43 21.13 3.22
N ARG A 176 5.43 21.64 4.45
CA ARG A 176 6.64 21.71 5.30
C ARG A 176 7.17 20.35 5.75
N GLU A 177 6.32 19.33 5.76
CA GLU A 177 6.67 17.98 6.19
C GLU A 177 7.02 17.02 5.05
N LEU A 178 6.95 17.46 3.78
CA LEU A 178 7.42 16.70 2.62
C LEU A 178 8.94 16.52 2.64
N LYS A 179 9.41 15.61 3.48
CA LYS A 179 10.82 15.32 3.75
C LYS A 179 11.06 13.82 3.70
N SER A 180 12.29 13.44 3.42
CA SER A 180 12.70 12.04 3.47
C SER A 180 12.50 11.43 4.86
N ASN A 181 12.41 10.10 4.91
CA ASN A 181 12.21 9.31 6.13
C ASN A 181 11.02 9.83 6.96
N THR A 182 9.90 10.10 6.31
CA THR A 182 8.72 10.67 6.97
C THR A 182 7.44 9.95 6.56
N VAL A 183 6.64 9.57 7.54
CA VAL A 183 5.27 9.10 7.39
C VAL A 183 4.35 10.25 7.81
N ILE A 184 3.68 10.84 6.83
CA ILE A 184 2.75 11.94 6.98
C ILE A 184 1.33 11.37 6.96
N THR A 185 0.61 11.53 8.06
CA THR A 185 -0.82 11.21 8.15
C THR A 185 -1.65 12.48 7.99
N LEU A 186 -2.48 12.52 6.96
CA LEU A 186 -3.40 13.62 6.69
C LEU A 186 -4.66 13.41 7.54
N ALA A 187 -5.00 14.39 8.37
CA ALA A 187 -6.33 14.49 8.94
C ALA A 187 -7.38 14.70 7.83
N PRO A 188 -8.66 14.36 8.06
CA PRO A 188 -9.71 14.61 7.07
C PRO A 188 -9.79 16.09 6.70
N GLY A 189 -9.93 16.40 5.41
CA GLY A 189 -10.02 17.76 4.92
C GLY A 189 -9.43 17.98 3.53
N ILE A 190 -9.52 19.24 3.07
CA ILE A 190 -9.01 19.67 1.77
C ILE A 190 -7.69 20.41 1.96
N TYR A 191 -6.64 19.87 1.36
CA TYR A 191 -5.29 20.41 1.33
C TYR A 191 -5.07 21.15 0.00
N ASN A 192 -5.55 22.39 -0.08
CA ASN A 192 -5.32 23.27 -1.23
C ASN A 192 -3.89 23.82 -1.22
N LEU A 193 -3.08 23.48 -2.23
CA LEU A 193 -1.67 23.89 -2.35
C LEU A 193 -1.48 25.19 -3.14
N THR A 194 -2.55 25.73 -3.75
CA THR A 194 -2.52 26.96 -4.56
C THR A 194 -1.98 28.15 -3.76
N GLY A 195 -1.07 28.90 -4.39
CA GLY A 195 -0.51 30.13 -3.82
C GLY A 195 0.36 29.93 -2.59
N LYS A 196 0.82 28.68 -2.33
CA LYS A 196 1.73 28.33 -1.22
C LYS A 196 3.17 28.17 -1.68
N ASN A 197 3.51 28.77 -2.81
CA ASN A 197 4.84 28.73 -3.42
C ASN A 197 5.90 29.53 -2.65
N ASP A 198 5.51 30.21 -1.57
CA ASP A 198 6.43 30.74 -0.55
C ASP A 198 7.09 29.64 0.29
N ILE A 199 6.48 28.45 0.37
CA ILE A 199 7.04 27.29 1.10
C ILE A 199 7.99 26.52 0.18
N VAL A 200 9.29 26.67 0.42
CA VAL A 200 10.35 25.99 -0.31
C VAL A 200 11.39 25.41 0.65
N HIS A 201 11.94 24.24 0.31
CA HIS A 201 13.05 23.63 1.04
C HIS A 201 13.77 22.58 0.19
N GLY A 202 14.76 21.87 0.75
CA GLY A 202 15.59 20.92 0.01
C GLY A 202 14.82 19.89 -0.81
N ASN A 203 13.66 19.44 -0.31
CA ASN A 203 12.78 18.48 -0.97
C ASN A 203 11.54 19.04 -1.67
N LEU A 204 11.33 20.36 -1.66
CA LEU A 204 10.14 20.98 -2.27
C LEU A 204 10.53 22.23 -3.05
N ALA A 205 10.20 22.21 -4.34
CA ALA A 205 10.28 23.35 -5.24
C ALA A 205 8.91 23.56 -5.92
N TRP A 206 8.83 24.60 -6.74
CA TRP A 206 7.63 24.94 -7.51
C TRP A 206 8.01 25.25 -8.95
N GLU A 207 7.15 24.89 -9.88
CA GLU A 207 7.27 25.25 -11.31
C GLU A 207 6.16 26.23 -11.69
N ASP A 208 6.51 27.24 -12.50
CA ASP A 208 5.57 28.20 -13.05
C ASP A 208 4.88 27.59 -14.28
N MET A 209 3.56 27.45 -14.20
CA MET A 209 2.73 26.80 -15.21
C MET A 209 1.88 27.81 -15.97
N TYR A 210 2.31 29.07 -16.07
CA TYR A 210 1.58 30.19 -16.71
C TYR A 210 0.33 30.67 -15.95
N ASP A 211 -0.50 29.76 -15.43
CA ASP A 211 -1.70 30.07 -14.65
C ASP A 211 -1.55 29.85 -13.14
N GLY A 212 -0.32 29.60 -12.70
CA GLY A 212 0.09 29.53 -11.30
C GLY A 212 1.19 28.50 -11.08
N PHE A 213 1.49 28.24 -9.81
CA PHE A 213 2.61 27.39 -9.42
C PHE A 213 2.18 25.96 -9.06
N SER A 214 2.95 24.99 -9.54
CA SER A 214 2.77 23.55 -9.30
C SER A 214 3.86 23.01 -8.38
N PRO A 215 3.54 22.20 -7.35
CA PRO A 215 4.55 21.68 -6.44
C PRO A 215 5.36 20.54 -7.07
N VAL A 216 6.68 20.60 -6.88
CA VAL A 216 7.64 19.57 -7.28
C VAL A 216 8.38 19.05 -6.05
N VAL A 217 8.06 17.84 -5.63
CA VAL A 217 8.73 17.11 -4.55
C VAL A 217 9.97 16.45 -5.11
N LYS A 218 11.14 16.92 -4.69
CA LYS A 218 12.43 16.53 -5.27
C LYS A 218 13.34 15.79 -4.30
N SER A 219 14.15 14.87 -4.82
CA SER A 219 15.22 14.19 -4.09
C SER A 219 14.75 13.54 -2.78
N ILE A 220 13.57 12.91 -2.80
CA ILE A 220 12.92 12.38 -1.60
C ILE A 220 13.08 10.86 -1.47
N SER A 221 13.31 10.37 -0.26
CA SER A 221 13.45 8.93 0.00
C SER A 221 12.63 8.52 1.22
N ASN A 222 11.96 7.36 1.16
CA ASN A 222 11.18 6.81 2.28
C ASN A 222 10.09 7.78 2.78
N LEU A 223 9.25 8.24 1.84
CA LEU A 223 8.11 9.10 2.14
C LEU A 223 6.82 8.28 2.08
N THR A 224 5.97 8.42 3.08
CA THR A 224 4.60 7.90 3.03
C THR A 224 3.63 9.04 3.29
N LEU A 225 2.74 9.32 2.36
CA LEU A 225 1.57 10.16 2.57
C LEU A 225 0.36 9.26 2.66
N LYS A 226 -0.30 9.25 3.80
CA LYS A 226 -1.50 8.46 4.01
C LYS A 226 -2.61 9.28 4.64
N SER A 227 -3.85 8.90 4.41
CA SER A 227 -4.98 9.45 5.17
C SER A 227 -5.69 8.39 6.01
N ASN A 228 -6.10 8.80 7.21
CA ASN A 228 -6.96 8.00 8.09
C ASN A 228 -8.46 8.33 7.88
N GLY A 229 -8.80 9.17 6.89
CA GLY A 229 -10.18 9.52 6.56
C GLY A 229 -10.25 10.21 5.19
N ASP A 230 -11.29 11.00 4.95
CA ASP A 230 -11.47 11.67 3.66
C ASP A 230 -10.53 12.89 3.55
N ALA A 231 -9.39 12.71 2.89
CA ALA A 231 -8.46 13.79 2.57
C ALA A 231 -8.29 13.97 1.06
N SER A 232 -8.34 15.22 0.62
CA SER A 232 -8.10 15.61 -0.77
C SER A 232 -6.94 16.58 -0.86
N VAL A 233 -5.98 16.32 -1.74
CA VAL A 233 -4.89 17.25 -2.10
C VAL A 233 -5.26 17.88 -3.43
N VAL A 234 -5.31 19.22 -3.46
CA VAL A 234 -5.83 19.95 -4.62
C VAL A 234 -5.01 21.16 -5.00
N ILE A 235 -5.05 21.52 -6.28
CA ILE A 235 -4.46 22.75 -6.81
C ILE A 235 -5.43 23.43 -7.79
N ASP A 236 -5.31 24.75 -7.95
CA ASP A 236 -6.08 25.57 -8.88
C ASP A 236 -5.41 25.67 -10.27
N PRO A 237 -4.07 25.80 -10.40
CA PRO A 237 -3.42 25.92 -11.70
C PRO A 237 -3.73 24.71 -12.58
N ALA A 238 -4.39 24.96 -13.69
CA ALA A 238 -4.89 23.98 -14.62
C ALA A 238 -3.76 23.38 -15.46
N TYR A 239 -2.62 24.07 -15.61
CA TYR A 239 -1.48 23.56 -16.38
C TYR A 239 -0.53 22.73 -15.51
N GLY A 240 -0.66 22.79 -14.18
CA GLY A 240 0.20 22.10 -13.22
C GLY A 240 -0.22 20.68 -12.89
N TRP A 241 0.76 19.88 -12.47
CA TRP A 241 0.52 18.58 -11.84
C TRP A 241 0.04 18.78 -10.41
N VAL A 242 -1.03 18.10 -9.97
CA VAL A 242 -1.47 18.18 -8.57
C VAL A 242 -0.31 17.88 -7.63
N MET A 243 0.52 16.89 -7.97
CA MET A 243 1.84 16.70 -7.38
C MET A 243 2.80 16.03 -8.36
N GLU A 244 4.01 16.58 -8.48
CA GLU A 244 5.12 15.94 -9.18
C GLU A 244 6.18 15.45 -8.19
N PHE A 245 6.69 14.23 -8.40
CA PHE A 245 7.84 13.68 -7.72
C PHE A 245 9.00 13.54 -8.71
N ARG A 246 10.15 14.13 -8.36
CA ARG A 246 11.37 14.12 -9.18
C ARG A 246 12.53 13.52 -8.39
N THR A 247 13.23 12.54 -8.99
CA THR A 247 14.37 11.83 -8.38
C THR A 247 14.04 11.29 -6.98
N GLY A 248 12.99 10.46 -6.87
CA GLY A 248 12.49 9.96 -5.59
C GLY A 248 12.52 8.44 -5.45
N GLN A 249 12.64 7.93 -4.22
CA GLN A 249 12.70 6.49 -3.96
C GLN A 249 11.82 6.09 -2.76
N ASN A 250 11.17 4.93 -2.83
CA ASN A 250 10.33 4.39 -1.73
C ASN A 250 9.25 5.41 -1.31
N ILE A 251 8.36 5.72 -2.26
CA ILE A 251 7.26 6.66 -2.07
C ILE A 251 5.96 5.86 -1.94
N ARG A 252 5.17 6.12 -0.90
CA ARG A 252 3.84 5.52 -0.73
C ARG A 252 2.77 6.60 -0.62
N LEU A 253 1.71 6.45 -1.40
CA LEU A 253 0.53 7.31 -1.38
C LEU A 253 -0.69 6.43 -1.08
N GLU A 254 -1.37 6.66 0.05
CA GLU A 254 -2.42 5.78 0.54
C GLU A 254 -3.69 6.57 0.89
N ARG A 255 -4.84 6.16 0.33
CA ARG A 255 -6.17 6.67 0.72
C ARG A 255 -6.34 8.19 0.55
N ILE A 256 -5.79 8.76 -0.52
CA ILE A 256 -5.87 10.20 -0.80
C ILE A 256 -6.58 10.45 -2.14
N VAL A 257 -7.39 11.50 -2.19
CA VAL A 257 -7.91 12.04 -3.45
C VAL A 257 -6.99 13.14 -3.96
N PHE A 258 -6.53 13.04 -5.20
CA PHE A 258 -5.76 14.09 -5.88
C PHE A 258 -6.61 14.68 -6.99
N SER A 259 -6.83 15.99 -7.00
CA SER A 259 -7.67 16.64 -8.02
C SER A 259 -7.36 18.12 -8.23
N HIS A 260 -7.72 18.66 -9.39
CA HIS A 260 -7.80 20.12 -9.57
C HIS A 260 -9.06 20.66 -8.89
N THR A 261 -9.04 21.91 -8.41
CA THR A 261 -10.20 22.52 -7.72
C THR A 261 -11.33 22.92 -8.67
N LYS A 262 -11.01 23.16 -9.94
CA LYS A 262 -11.97 23.56 -10.97
C LYS A 262 -12.01 22.53 -12.09
N PRO A 263 -13.19 21.97 -12.41
CA PRO A 263 -13.34 21.14 -13.60
C PRO A 263 -13.20 21.99 -14.87
N GLY A 264 -12.51 21.49 -15.89
CA GLY A 264 -12.25 22.22 -17.14
C GLY A 264 -11.29 21.52 -18.09
N ASN A 265 -10.70 22.27 -19.02
CA ASN A 265 -9.63 21.81 -19.91
C ASN A 265 -8.28 22.12 -19.26
N CYS A 266 -7.88 21.33 -18.26
CA CYS A 266 -6.57 21.47 -17.63
C CYS A 266 -5.50 20.84 -18.54
N ALA A 267 -4.31 21.43 -18.57
CA ALA A 267 -3.16 20.99 -19.36
C ALA A 267 -2.07 20.31 -18.50
N GLY A 268 -2.24 20.28 -17.17
CA GLY A 268 -1.43 19.50 -16.24
C GLY A 268 -2.13 18.21 -15.85
N GLY A 269 -1.37 17.16 -15.52
CA GLY A 269 -1.94 15.90 -15.08
C GLY A 269 -2.19 15.84 -13.58
N VAL A 270 -2.52 14.67 -13.03
CA VAL A 270 -2.78 14.53 -11.59
C VAL A 270 -1.47 14.22 -10.84
N LEU A 271 -0.87 13.07 -11.09
CA LEU A 271 0.41 12.68 -10.49
C LEU A 271 1.47 12.44 -11.55
N ARG A 272 2.67 12.96 -11.31
CA ARG A 272 3.85 12.68 -12.13
C ARG A 272 4.98 12.10 -11.30
N PHE A 273 5.64 11.09 -11.85
CA PHE A 273 6.87 10.53 -11.34
C PHE A 273 7.95 10.61 -12.41
N GLN A 274 9.03 11.30 -12.09
CA GLN A 274 10.18 11.46 -12.97
C GLN A 274 11.43 10.96 -12.24
N LEU A 275 12.14 10.00 -12.85
CA LEU A 275 13.35 9.40 -12.27
C LEU A 275 13.06 8.79 -10.89
N CYS A 276 11.93 8.11 -10.74
CA CYS A 276 11.51 7.53 -9.47
C CYS A 276 11.65 6.01 -9.43
N GLU A 277 11.87 5.46 -8.24
CA GLU A 277 11.94 4.01 -8.03
C GLU A 277 11.15 3.59 -6.79
N ASN A 278 10.49 2.43 -6.83
CA ASN A 278 9.70 1.86 -5.73
C ASN A 278 8.58 2.82 -5.28
N VAL A 279 7.56 2.94 -6.12
CA VAL A 279 6.38 3.78 -5.86
C VAL A 279 5.17 2.89 -5.60
N ASP A 280 4.47 3.11 -4.49
CA ASP A 280 3.18 2.46 -4.18
C ASP A 280 2.07 3.50 -4.12
N ILE A 281 0.97 3.23 -4.82
CA ILE A 281 -0.24 4.04 -4.84
C ILE A 281 -1.40 3.11 -4.50
N SER A 282 -1.97 3.26 -3.30
CA SER A 282 -3.01 2.37 -2.80
C SER A 282 -4.25 3.13 -2.33
N ASP A 283 -5.43 2.59 -2.63
CA ASP A 283 -6.73 3.18 -2.25
C ASP A 283 -6.90 4.66 -2.64
N CYS A 284 -6.19 5.12 -3.68
CA CYS A 284 -6.19 6.53 -4.09
C CYS A 284 -7.19 6.80 -5.20
N ARG A 285 -7.64 8.05 -5.29
CA ARG A 285 -8.43 8.54 -6.42
C ARG A 285 -7.70 9.69 -7.09
N LEU A 286 -7.36 9.50 -8.36
CA LEU A 286 -6.76 10.51 -9.22
C LEU A 286 -7.91 11.04 -10.10
N ASP A 287 -8.49 12.16 -9.67
CA ASP A 287 -9.65 12.78 -10.31
C ASP A 287 -9.20 14.10 -10.95
N GLY A 288 -8.69 14.00 -12.17
CA GLY A 288 -8.09 15.14 -12.85
C GLY A 288 -8.98 15.63 -13.96
N SER A 289 -9.24 16.93 -14.03
CA SER A 289 -9.80 17.56 -15.23
C SER A 289 -8.71 18.00 -16.21
N GLY A 290 -7.52 17.39 -16.12
CA GLY A 290 -6.35 17.74 -16.93
C GLY A 290 -5.77 16.57 -17.68
N THR A 291 -4.54 16.69 -18.19
CA THR A 291 -3.99 15.81 -19.24
C THR A 291 -4.07 14.32 -18.89
N TYR A 292 -3.05 13.77 -18.25
CA TYR A 292 -3.04 12.37 -17.86
C TYR A 292 -3.25 12.26 -16.35
N GLY A 293 -3.99 11.23 -15.92
CA GLY A 293 -4.07 10.90 -14.50
C GLY A 293 -2.69 10.57 -13.94
N LEU A 294 -1.91 9.78 -14.67
CA LEU A 294 -0.59 9.34 -14.25
C LEU A 294 0.46 9.56 -15.36
N GLY A 295 1.48 10.36 -15.06
CA GLY A 295 2.64 10.56 -15.94
C GLY A 295 3.89 9.89 -15.38
N LEU A 296 4.52 9.00 -16.15
CA LEU A 296 5.72 8.27 -15.75
C LEU A 296 6.86 8.57 -16.72
N ASP A 297 7.95 9.14 -16.24
CA ASP A 297 9.19 9.35 -17.01
C ASP A 297 10.34 8.65 -16.26
N ARG A 298 10.92 7.61 -16.87
CA ARG A 298 12.02 6.81 -16.31
C ARG A 298 11.75 6.38 -14.86
N THR A 299 10.55 5.83 -14.65
CA THR A 299 10.08 5.34 -13.36
C THR A 299 10.11 3.82 -13.31
N TYR A 300 10.61 3.26 -12.21
CA TYR A 300 10.85 1.83 -12.06
C TYR A 300 10.16 1.25 -10.84
N ASN A 301 9.58 0.06 -10.99
CA ASN A 301 8.92 -0.64 -9.89
C ASN A 301 7.79 0.20 -9.24
N LEU A 302 6.77 0.52 -10.04
CA LEU A 302 5.56 1.21 -9.55
C LEU A 302 4.42 0.20 -9.42
N THR A 303 3.74 0.22 -8.28
CA THR A 303 2.48 -0.51 -8.06
C THR A 303 1.36 0.47 -7.78
N MET A 304 0.23 0.29 -8.47
CA MET A 304 -1.02 0.96 -8.18
C MET A 304 -2.08 -0.09 -7.87
N ASN A 305 -2.64 -0.06 -6.66
CA ASN A 305 -3.63 -1.04 -6.21
C ASN A 305 -4.90 -0.35 -5.72
N HIS A 306 -6.06 -1.00 -5.88
CA HIS A 306 -7.36 -0.54 -5.36
C HIS A 306 -7.66 0.95 -5.61
N SER A 307 -7.20 1.48 -6.74
CA SER A 307 -7.20 2.92 -7.01
C SER A 307 -8.00 3.25 -8.25
N VAL A 308 -8.37 4.53 -8.39
CA VAL A 308 -9.20 5.00 -9.50
C VAL A 308 -8.50 6.14 -10.22
N ILE A 309 -8.43 6.07 -11.55
CA ILE A 309 -8.11 7.21 -12.42
C ILE A 309 -9.36 7.57 -13.22
N GLN A 310 -9.83 8.79 -13.09
CA GLN A 310 -11.04 9.22 -13.77
C GLN A 310 -11.05 10.68 -14.19
N ASN A 311 -11.95 10.96 -15.14
CA ASN A 311 -12.30 12.29 -15.63
C ASN A 311 -11.15 13.06 -16.31
N CYS A 312 -10.03 12.41 -16.62
CA CYS A 312 -8.87 13.02 -17.28
C CYS A 312 -9.19 13.44 -18.72
N THR A 313 -8.65 14.57 -19.15
CA THR A 313 -8.92 15.18 -20.45
C THR A 313 -8.07 14.62 -21.56
N TYR A 314 -6.82 14.19 -21.36
CA TYR A 314 -6.00 13.59 -22.45
C TYR A 314 -5.97 12.06 -22.42
N GLY A 315 -5.94 11.46 -21.23
CA GLY A 315 -5.86 10.01 -21.11
C GLY A 315 -5.70 9.54 -19.67
N ILE A 316 -5.60 8.22 -19.51
CA ILE A 316 -5.38 7.57 -18.22
C ILE A 316 -3.91 7.74 -17.80
N MET A 317 -2.99 7.32 -18.67
CA MET A 317 -1.57 7.25 -18.34
C MET A 317 -0.69 7.40 -19.57
N GLN A 318 0.44 8.10 -19.38
CA GLN A 318 1.55 8.09 -20.30
C GLN A 318 2.82 7.61 -19.57
N SER A 319 3.55 6.70 -20.20
CA SER A 319 4.79 6.12 -19.67
C SER A 319 5.90 6.20 -20.70
N ASP A 320 7.02 6.82 -20.33
CA ASP A 320 8.23 6.94 -21.14
C ASP A 320 9.43 6.34 -20.38
N GLY A 321 10.19 5.46 -21.03
CA GLY A 321 11.46 4.92 -20.52
C GLY A 321 11.34 4.17 -19.19
N SER A 322 10.16 3.64 -18.87
CA SER A 322 9.82 3.09 -17.56
C SER A 322 9.75 1.56 -17.60
N ARG A 323 9.81 0.90 -16.44
CA ARG A 323 9.67 -0.57 -16.37
C ARG A 323 9.17 -1.08 -15.04
N ASP A 324 8.68 -2.31 -15.06
CA ASP A 324 8.16 -3.03 -13.90
C ASP A 324 6.98 -2.26 -13.29
N LEU A 325 5.91 -2.10 -14.09
CA LEU A 325 4.70 -1.37 -13.71
C LEU A 325 3.56 -2.35 -13.45
N LEU A 326 2.91 -2.25 -12.30
CA LEU A 326 1.87 -3.16 -11.87
C LEU A 326 0.60 -2.41 -11.45
N PHE A 327 -0.52 -2.72 -12.08
CA PHE A 327 -1.83 -2.16 -11.76
C PHE A 327 -2.76 -3.30 -11.34
N VAL A 328 -3.32 -3.22 -10.14
CA VAL A 328 -4.12 -4.32 -9.56
C VAL A 328 -5.43 -3.77 -9.01
N ASP A 329 -6.54 -4.47 -9.24
CA ASP A 329 -7.85 -4.15 -8.65
C ASP A 329 -8.26 -2.68 -8.83
N SER A 330 -7.87 -2.06 -9.95
CA SER A 330 -7.98 -0.63 -10.18
C SER A 330 -8.96 -0.31 -11.32
N VAL A 331 -9.56 0.88 -11.25
CA VAL A 331 -10.59 1.34 -12.19
C VAL A 331 -10.11 2.57 -12.95
N PHE A 332 -10.20 2.50 -14.27
CA PHE A 332 -9.83 3.60 -15.16
C PHE A 332 -11.04 3.98 -16.00
N SER A 333 -11.68 5.09 -15.66
CA SER A 333 -13.01 5.40 -16.22
C SER A 333 -13.27 6.86 -16.59
N ARG A 334 -14.09 7.06 -17.62
CA ARG A 334 -14.55 8.40 -18.05
C ARG A 334 -13.42 9.37 -18.46
N ASN A 335 -12.30 8.85 -18.94
CA ASN A 335 -11.19 9.64 -19.47
C ASN A 335 -11.38 9.92 -20.97
N ARG A 336 -10.80 11.02 -21.50
CA ARG A 336 -11.17 11.59 -22.80
C ARG A 336 -10.00 11.97 -23.73
N GLU A 337 -10.34 12.38 -24.95
CA GLU A 337 -9.51 13.04 -26.00
C GLU A 337 -8.52 12.17 -26.79
N PHE A 338 -7.40 11.73 -26.21
CA PHE A 338 -6.32 11.09 -26.96
C PHE A 338 -6.29 9.56 -26.77
N THR A 339 -5.10 8.96 -26.80
CA THR A 339 -4.92 7.55 -26.47
C THR A 339 -4.90 7.40 -24.96
N MET A 340 -5.74 6.51 -24.43
CA MET A 340 -5.93 6.41 -22.99
C MET A 340 -4.67 5.93 -22.25
N ILE A 341 -4.00 4.91 -22.77
CA ILE A 341 -2.78 4.36 -22.16
C ILE A 341 -1.69 4.30 -23.22
N GLU A 342 -0.60 5.03 -22.99
CA GLU A 342 0.52 5.12 -23.91
C GLU A 342 1.83 4.65 -23.29
N PHE A 343 2.50 3.74 -24.00
CA PHE A 343 3.80 3.20 -23.66
C PHE A 343 4.83 3.58 -24.72
N PHE A 344 5.81 4.37 -24.30
CA PHE A 344 7.00 4.71 -25.05
C PHE A 344 8.21 4.09 -24.33
N ASN A 345 9.00 3.29 -25.03
CA ASN A 345 10.17 2.62 -24.47
C ASN A 345 9.91 2.00 -23.06
N THR A 346 8.77 1.35 -22.88
CA THR A 346 8.30 0.87 -21.58
C THR A 346 8.15 -0.65 -21.57
N SER A 347 8.62 -1.31 -20.50
CA SER A 347 8.62 -2.78 -20.43
C SER A 347 8.09 -3.35 -19.12
N ASN A 348 7.67 -4.61 -19.15
CA ASN A 348 7.16 -5.35 -17.98
C ASN A 348 5.99 -4.63 -17.31
N VAL A 349 4.89 -4.46 -18.05
CA VAL A 349 3.68 -3.82 -17.55
C VAL A 349 2.59 -4.86 -17.38
N THR A 350 1.96 -4.91 -16.21
CA THR A 350 0.86 -5.84 -15.94
C THR A 350 -0.34 -5.13 -15.33
N PHE A 351 -1.51 -5.34 -15.90
CA PHE A 351 -2.81 -4.98 -15.32
C PHE A 351 -3.52 -6.26 -14.88
N ILE A 352 -3.92 -6.36 -13.62
CA ILE A 352 -4.57 -7.55 -13.06
C ILE A 352 -5.91 -7.14 -12.45
N ASN A 353 -6.99 -7.79 -12.89
CA ASN A 353 -8.33 -7.57 -12.35
C ASN A 353 -8.78 -6.10 -12.40
N CYS A 354 -8.36 -5.38 -13.45
CA CYS A 354 -8.69 -3.98 -13.64
C CYS A 354 -10.00 -3.82 -14.43
N VAL A 355 -10.60 -2.63 -14.32
CA VAL A 355 -11.75 -2.22 -15.15
C VAL A 355 -11.40 -0.95 -15.89
N ILE A 356 -11.34 -1.03 -17.22
CA ILE A 356 -11.10 0.10 -18.11
C ILE A 356 -12.42 0.38 -18.84
N SER A 357 -13.16 1.42 -18.43
CA SER A 357 -14.55 1.59 -18.87
C SER A 357 -14.98 3.02 -19.19
N GLY A 358 -15.86 3.15 -20.18
CA GLY A 358 -16.48 4.45 -20.51
C GLY A 358 -15.51 5.54 -20.97
N ASN A 359 -14.32 5.16 -21.44
CA ASN A 359 -13.31 6.11 -21.93
C ASN A 359 -13.58 6.47 -23.39
N ILE A 360 -13.26 7.70 -23.82
CA ILE A 360 -13.56 8.21 -25.17
C ILE A 360 -12.31 8.84 -25.78
N GLY A 361 -11.79 8.35 -26.90
CA GLY A 361 -10.58 8.95 -27.46
C GLY A 361 -10.14 8.35 -28.78
N GLN A 362 -8.91 8.65 -29.19
CA GLN A 362 -8.36 8.11 -30.44
C GLN A 362 -8.01 6.62 -30.31
N GLY A 363 -7.40 6.23 -29.19
CA GLY A 363 -7.00 4.86 -28.91
C GLY A 363 -7.23 4.47 -27.45
N LEU A 364 -7.28 3.17 -27.15
CA LEU A 364 -7.35 2.71 -25.75
C LEU A 364 -5.96 2.36 -25.21
N VAL A 365 -5.21 1.53 -25.90
CA VAL A 365 -3.83 1.18 -25.53
C VAL A 365 -2.93 1.25 -26.74
N SER A 366 -1.80 1.95 -26.61
CA SER A 366 -0.75 2.02 -27.63
C SER A 366 0.62 1.75 -27.02
N ALA A 367 1.42 0.97 -27.73
CA ALA A 367 2.80 0.68 -27.38
C ALA A 367 3.70 0.90 -28.59
N ASP A 368 4.81 1.62 -28.41
CA ASP A 368 5.81 1.82 -29.45
C ASP A 368 6.62 0.54 -29.71
N THR A 369 7.50 0.58 -30.72
CA THR A 369 8.28 -0.60 -31.12
C THR A 369 9.28 -1.05 -30.07
N SER A 370 9.69 -0.15 -29.18
CA SER A 370 10.65 -0.38 -28.10
C SER A 370 9.99 -0.90 -26.81
N SER A 371 8.66 -0.87 -26.74
CA SER A 371 7.90 -1.37 -25.60
C SER A 371 7.58 -2.86 -25.73
N PHE A 372 7.64 -3.62 -24.62
CA PHE A 372 7.42 -5.07 -24.63
C PHE A 372 6.95 -5.63 -23.27
N SER A 373 6.45 -6.87 -23.25
CA SER A 373 5.91 -7.52 -22.05
C SER A 373 4.77 -6.72 -21.40
N ILE A 374 3.77 -6.34 -22.20
CA ILE A 374 2.57 -5.64 -21.73
C ILE A 374 1.43 -6.67 -21.63
N VAL A 375 0.94 -6.91 -20.43
CA VAL A 375 -0.05 -7.94 -20.15
C VAL A 375 -1.26 -7.35 -19.44
N PHE A 376 -2.44 -7.67 -19.93
CA PHE A 376 -3.69 -7.46 -19.23
C PHE A 376 -4.25 -8.84 -18.86
N GLN A 377 -4.46 -9.06 -17.57
CA GLN A 377 -4.95 -10.32 -17.01
C GLN A 377 -6.26 -10.06 -16.27
N ARG A 378 -7.30 -10.86 -16.56
CA ARG A 378 -8.64 -10.75 -15.94
C ARG A 378 -9.20 -9.31 -15.98
N THR A 379 -8.78 -8.54 -16.97
CA THR A 379 -9.13 -7.13 -17.11
C THR A 379 -10.34 -6.97 -18.03
N ARG A 380 -11.24 -6.06 -17.63
CA ARG A 380 -12.50 -5.80 -18.29
C ARG A 380 -12.44 -4.46 -19.02
N PHE A 381 -12.65 -4.49 -20.32
CA PHE A 381 -12.76 -3.32 -21.18
C PHE A 381 -14.22 -3.18 -21.58
N GLU A 382 -14.93 -2.16 -21.07
CA GLU A 382 -16.38 -2.03 -21.26
C GLU A 382 -16.80 -0.61 -21.65
N GLY A 383 -17.55 -0.50 -22.75
CA GLY A 383 -18.19 0.76 -23.14
C GLY A 383 -17.20 1.88 -23.50
N ASN A 384 -15.98 1.52 -23.89
CA ASN A 384 -14.98 2.47 -24.39
C ASN A 384 -15.30 2.84 -25.83
N ARG A 385 -15.33 4.15 -26.13
CA ARG A 385 -15.57 4.70 -27.47
C ARG A 385 -14.26 5.22 -28.03
N VAL A 386 -13.48 4.33 -28.64
CA VAL A 386 -12.18 4.65 -29.23
C VAL A 386 -12.10 4.24 -30.69
N GLY A 387 -11.23 4.89 -31.47
CA GLY A 387 -10.95 4.50 -32.86
C GLY A 387 -10.19 3.17 -32.94
N THR A 388 -9.20 2.98 -32.06
CA THR A 388 -8.37 1.76 -32.00
C THR A 388 -8.29 1.23 -30.57
N LEU A 389 -8.69 -0.02 -30.33
CA LEU A 389 -8.57 -0.63 -28.99
C LEU A 389 -7.12 -0.90 -28.61
N PHE A 390 -6.38 -1.61 -29.46
CA PHE A 390 -5.01 -2.00 -29.19
C PHE A 390 -4.17 -1.73 -30.42
N ASN A 391 -3.32 -0.70 -30.34
CA ASN A 391 -2.30 -0.43 -31.35
C ASN A 391 -1.09 -1.31 -31.03
N ASP A 392 -0.76 -2.21 -31.94
CA ASP A 392 0.27 -3.26 -31.82
C ASP A 392 -0.07 -4.47 -30.91
N ARG A 393 -0.92 -5.37 -31.44
CA ARG A 393 -1.35 -6.60 -30.76
C ARG A 393 -0.24 -7.63 -30.51
N GLN A 394 0.93 -7.49 -31.13
CA GLN A 394 2.03 -8.44 -30.89
C GLN A 394 2.71 -8.19 -29.54
N ARG A 395 2.66 -6.96 -29.04
CA ARG A 395 3.27 -6.54 -27.76
C ARG A 395 2.31 -6.60 -26.58
N ILE A 396 1.01 -6.55 -26.87
CA ILE A 396 -0.07 -6.51 -25.89
C ILE A 396 -0.71 -7.89 -25.79
N LYS A 397 -0.51 -8.56 -24.65
CA LYS A 397 -1.13 -9.85 -24.35
C LYS A 397 -2.38 -9.65 -23.50
N LEU A 398 -3.47 -10.30 -23.90
CA LEU A 398 -4.73 -10.34 -23.15
C LEU A 398 -4.94 -11.76 -22.62
N GLU A 399 -5.10 -11.90 -21.31
CA GLU A 399 -5.29 -13.17 -20.62
C GLU A 399 -6.58 -13.12 -19.81
N GLU A 400 -7.56 -13.97 -20.14
CA GLU A 400 -8.85 -14.00 -19.45
C GLU A 400 -9.57 -12.63 -19.42
N CYS A 401 -9.32 -11.79 -20.43
CA CYS A 401 -9.91 -10.47 -20.54
C CYS A 401 -11.32 -10.52 -21.13
N VAL A 402 -12.15 -9.57 -20.72
CA VAL A 402 -13.47 -9.32 -21.31
C VAL A 402 -13.40 -8.00 -22.07
N VAL A 403 -13.75 -8.01 -23.35
CA VAL A 403 -13.81 -6.80 -24.20
C VAL A 403 -15.23 -6.67 -24.74
N LYS A 404 -15.95 -5.60 -24.35
CA LYS A 404 -17.35 -5.35 -24.70
C LYS A 404 -17.62 -3.91 -25.10
#